data_AF-A0A346QWF6-F1
#
_entry.id   AF-A0A346QWF6-F1
#
_cell.length_a   1.000
_cell.length_b   1.000
_cell.length_c   1.000
_cell.angle_alpha   90.00
_cell.angle_beta   90.00
_cell.angle_gamma   90.00
#
_symmetry.space_group_name_H-M   'P 1'
#
loop_
_entity.id
_entity.type
_entity.pdbx_description
1 polymer ?
#
loop_
_entity_poly.entity_id
_entity_poly.type
_entity_poly.pdbx_seq_one_letter_code
_entity_poly.pdbx_strand_id
1 'polypeptide(L)'
;MSHFRNAFMFIDSLIAEYRKTDKKDKVRLTHQLAEILDNINYLHPFREGNGRTQREFLRLLAMEKSLSLNLNPPDNADIYERYMYGTITGDVEQLAALILEIA
;
A
#
# COMPACT_ATOMS: atom_id res chain seq x y z
N MET A 1 19.15 -16.55 8.24
CA MET A 1 19.22 -15.55 7.15
C MET A 1 18.21 -15.77 6.02
N SER A 2 17.23 -16.70 6.12
CA SER A 2 16.28 -17.02 5.03
C SER A 2 14.99 -16.19 5.02
N HIS A 3 14.45 -15.81 6.18
CA HIS A 3 13.12 -15.17 6.28
C HIS A 3 13.04 -13.79 5.60
N PHE A 4 14.07 -12.96 5.75
CA PHE A 4 14.10 -11.61 5.17
C PHE A 4 14.17 -11.66 3.63
N ARG A 5 14.94 -12.60 3.07
CA ARG A 5 15.01 -12.80 1.61
C ARG A 5 13.65 -13.25 1.06
N ASN A 6 12.99 -14.18 1.75
CA ASN A 6 11.68 -14.67 1.33
C ASN A 6 10.61 -13.56 1.38
N ALA A 7 10.65 -12.68 2.39
CA ALA A 7 9.75 -11.53 2.47
C ALA A 7 9.91 -10.58 1.27
N PHE A 8 11.15 -10.28 0.87
CA PHE A 8 11.38 -9.47 -0.34
C PHE A 8 10.89 -10.16 -1.60
N MET A 9 11.22 -11.45 -1.79
CA MET A 9 10.74 -12.21 -2.95
C MET A 9 9.20 -12.22 -3.03
N PHE A 10 8.53 -12.28 -1.88
CA PHE A 10 7.08 -12.21 -1.83
C PHE A 10 6.55 -10.83 -2.22
N ILE A 11 7.10 -9.75 -1.64
CA ILE A 11 6.73 -8.37 -2.00
C ILE A 11 6.98 -8.11 -3.50
N ASP A 12 8.10 -8.58 -4.04
CA ASP A 12 8.41 -8.48 -5.47
C ASP A 12 7.36 -9.20 -6.33
N SER A 13 6.88 -10.37 -5.86
CA SER A 13 5.80 -11.09 -6.54
C SER A 13 4.47 -10.32 -6.53
N LEU A 14 4.12 -9.67 -5.41
CA LEU A 14 2.91 -8.84 -5.31
C LEU A 14 2.98 -7.66 -6.29
N ILE A 15 4.13 -6.98 -6.36
CA ILE A 15 4.36 -5.87 -7.29
C ILE A 15 4.29 -6.35 -8.74
N ALA A 16 4.85 -7.52 -9.04
CA ALA A 16 4.78 -8.12 -10.38
C ALA A 16 3.33 -8.42 -10.79
N GLU A 17 2.51 -8.96 -9.86
CA GLU A 17 1.09 -9.20 -10.11
C GLU A 17 0.28 -7.90 -10.25
N TYR A 18 0.57 -6.88 -9.43
CA TYR A 18 -0.02 -5.55 -9.55
C TYR A 18 0.22 -4.94 -10.94
N ARG A 19 1.45 -5.06 -11.45
CA ARG A 19 1.82 -4.52 -12.76
C ARG A 19 1.11 -5.21 -13.91
N LYS A 20 0.72 -6.49 -13.77
CA LYS A 20 -0.06 -7.22 -14.78
C LYS A 20 -1.55 -6.82 -14.81
N THR A 21 -2.09 -6.31 -13.72
CA THR A 21 -3.50 -5.91 -13.63
C THR A 21 -3.82 -4.74 -14.58
N ASP A 22 -4.96 -4.81 -15.27
CA ASP A 22 -5.41 -3.74 -16.16
C ASP A 22 -5.75 -2.48 -15.36
N LYS A 23 -5.34 -1.30 -15.83
CA LYS A 23 -5.61 -0.01 -15.18
C LYS A 23 -7.10 0.30 -15.00
N LYS A 24 -7.99 -0.37 -15.74
CA LYS A 24 -9.45 -0.22 -15.63
C LYS A 24 -10.03 -1.00 -14.45
N ASP A 25 -9.33 -2.02 -13.95
CA ASP A 25 -9.78 -2.84 -12.83
C ASP A 25 -9.39 -2.19 -11.49
N LYS A 26 -10.04 -1.05 -11.20
CA LYS A 26 -9.73 -0.24 -10.00
C LYS A 26 -9.85 -1.06 -8.72
N VAL A 27 -10.89 -1.88 -8.60
CA VAL A 27 -11.15 -2.69 -7.39
C VAL A 27 -10.01 -3.65 -7.12
N ARG A 28 -9.54 -4.37 -8.14
CA ARG A 28 -8.39 -5.27 -7.98
C ARG A 28 -7.10 -4.51 -7.68
N LEU A 29 -6.88 -3.37 -8.33
CA LEU A 29 -5.69 -2.56 -8.10
C LEU A 29 -5.62 -2.01 -6.67
N THR A 30 -6.74 -1.54 -6.12
CA THR A 30 -6.77 -0.99 -4.76
C THR A 30 -6.58 -2.07 -3.70
N HIS A 31 -7.10 -3.27 -3.95
CA HIS A 31 -6.86 -4.45 -3.10
C HIS A 31 -5.38 -4.86 -3.12
N GLN A 32 -4.77 -4.97 -4.30
CA GLN A 32 -3.34 -5.26 -4.43
C GLN A 32 -2.44 -4.19 -3.78
N LEU A 33 -2.81 -2.90 -3.86
CA LEU A 33 -2.08 -1.83 -3.16
C LEU A 33 -2.17 -2.00 -1.62
N ALA A 34 -3.33 -2.39 -1.10
CA ALA A 34 -3.52 -2.66 0.32
C ALA A 34 -2.70 -3.87 0.78
N GLU A 35 -2.65 -4.97 0.01
CA GLU A 35 -1.82 -6.14 0.30
C GLU A 35 -0.32 -5.79 0.31
N ILE A 36 0.14 -4.99 -0.67
CA ILE A 36 1.53 -4.52 -0.72
C ILE A 36 1.85 -3.67 0.52
N LEU A 37 0.95 -2.76 0.91
CA LEU A 37 1.12 -1.93 2.09
C LEU A 37 1.22 -2.75 3.37
N ASP A 38 0.33 -3.70 3.57
CA ASP A 38 0.32 -4.57 4.76
C ASP A 38 1.65 -5.33 4.91
N ASN A 39 2.15 -5.90 3.81
CA ASN A 39 3.41 -6.63 3.81
C ASN A 39 4.64 -5.74 4.06
N ILE A 40 4.67 -4.53 3.49
CA ILE A 40 5.76 -3.57 3.76
C ILE A 40 5.67 -3.03 5.19
N ASN A 41 4.45 -2.85 5.71
CA ASN A 41 4.20 -2.44 7.08
C ASN A 41 4.71 -3.48 8.07
N TYR A 42 4.42 -4.76 7.82
CA TYR A 42 4.96 -5.87 8.60
C TYR A 42 6.50 -5.94 8.58
N LEU A 43 7.12 -5.68 7.42
CA LEU A 43 8.57 -5.74 7.26
C LEU A 43 9.31 -4.63 8.01
N HIS A 44 8.73 -3.41 8.04
CA HIS A 44 9.25 -2.22 8.71
C HIS A 44 10.79 -2.03 8.58
N PRO A 45 11.32 -1.95 7.34
CA PRO A 45 12.73 -2.19 7.04
C PRO A 45 13.71 -1.08 7.49
N PHE A 46 13.22 0.12 7.81
CA PHE A 46 14.06 1.26 8.20
C PHE A 46 14.02 1.50 9.72
N ARG A 47 15.10 2.09 10.25
CA ARG A 47 15.16 2.52 11.66
C ARG A 47 14.08 3.57 11.96
N GLU A 48 13.89 4.52 11.04
CA GLU A 48 12.89 5.59 11.09
C GLU A 48 12.43 5.96 9.68
N GLY A 49 11.22 6.52 9.56
CA GLY A 49 10.69 7.01 8.28
C GLY A 49 9.89 6.01 7.45
N ASN A 50 9.62 4.79 7.96
CA ASN A 50 8.84 3.76 7.25
C ASN A 50 7.51 4.29 6.70
N GLY A 51 6.69 4.95 7.54
CA GLY A 51 5.39 5.47 7.10
C GLY A 51 5.49 6.48 5.96
N ARG A 52 6.51 7.36 5.95
CA ARG A 52 6.73 8.30 4.84
C ARG A 52 7.11 7.57 3.56
N THR A 53 8.04 6.63 3.65
CA THR A 53 8.50 5.86 2.50
C THR A 53 7.41 4.94 1.94
N GLN A 54 6.62 4.29 2.80
CA GLN A 54 5.50 3.43 2.42
C GLN A 54 4.44 4.21 1.63
N ARG A 55 4.00 5.36 2.14
CA ARG A 55 2.99 6.18 1.46
C ARG A 55 3.48 6.69 0.11
N GLU A 56 4.73 7.14 0.04
CA GLU A 56 5.30 7.60 -1.24
C GLU A 56 5.47 6.45 -2.23
N PHE A 57 5.88 5.27 -1.76
CA PHE A 57 5.97 4.08 -2.59
C PHE A 57 4.61 3.68 -3.17
N LEU A 58 3.56 3.66 -2.34
CA LEU A 58 2.19 3.40 -2.79
C LEU A 58 1.69 4.46 -3.78
N ARG A 59 1.96 5.74 -3.53
CA ARG A 59 1.61 6.83 -4.45
C ARG A 59 2.24 6.64 -5.83
N LEU A 60 3.50 6.22 -5.88
CA LEU A 60 4.20 5.94 -7.14
C LEU A 60 3.58 4.74 -7.87
N LEU A 61 3.29 3.64 -7.16
CA LEU A 61 2.61 2.47 -7.76
C LEU A 61 1.24 2.85 -8.32
N ALA A 62 0.41 3.55 -7.54
CA ALA A 62 -0.89 4.05 -7.97
C ALA A 62 -0.77 4.91 -9.24
N MET A 63 0.24 5.78 -9.29
CA MET A 63 0.52 6.62 -10.46
C MET A 63 0.88 5.83 -11.71
N GLU A 64 1.59 4.68 -11.60
CA GLU A 64 1.86 3.78 -12.73
C GLU A 64 0.55 3.31 -13.41
N LYS A 65 -0.56 3.29 -12.67
CA LYS A 65 -1.89 2.90 -13.14
C LYS A 65 -2.83 4.08 -13.37
N SER A 66 -2.31 5.31 -13.37
CA SER A 66 -3.10 6.54 -13.51
C SER A 66 -4.13 6.77 -12.39
N LEU A 67 -3.86 6.23 -11.20
CA LEU A 67 -4.63 6.49 -9.97
C LEU A 67 -3.95 7.61 -9.17
N SER A 68 -4.76 8.43 -8.49
CA SER A 68 -4.26 9.50 -7.62
C SER A 68 -4.45 9.11 -6.16
N LEU A 69 -3.39 8.62 -5.51
CA LEU A 69 -3.45 8.21 -4.10
C LEU A 69 -2.72 9.20 -3.20
N ASN A 70 -3.42 9.80 -2.24
CA ASN A 70 -2.82 10.65 -1.21
C ASN A 70 -3.24 10.21 0.19
N LEU A 71 -2.26 9.78 0.99
CA LEU A 71 -2.45 9.29 2.36
C LEU A 71 -1.70 10.14 3.39
N ASN A 72 -1.26 11.35 3.01
CA ASN A 72 -0.42 12.17 3.89
C ASN A 72 -1.25 12.93 4.94
N PRO A 73 -0.81 12.94 6.21
CA PRO A 73 -1.54 13.59 7.30
C PRO A 73 -1.85 15.08 7.11
N PRO A 74 -0.94 15.92 6.55
CA PRO A 74 -1.23 17.34 6.35
C PRO A 74 -2.37 17.61 5.36
N ASP A 75 -2.67 16.66 4.47
CA ASP A 75 -3.62 16.87 3.38
C ASP A 75 -5.05 16.53 3.82
N ASN A 76 -5.23 15.48 4.62
CA ASN A 76 -6.52 15.12 5.21
C ASN A 76 -6.34 14.23 6.44
N ALA A 77 -6.69 14.76 7.62
CA ALA A 77 -6.55 14.06 8.89
C ALA A 77 -7.47 12.82 8.99
N ASP A 78 -8.70 12.89 8.48
CA ASP A 78 -9.65 11.76 8.55
C ASP A 78 -9.17 10.56 7.72
N ILE A 79 -8.72 10.82 6.49
CA ILE A 79 -8.11 9.79 5.63
C ILE A 79 -6.90 9.18 6.33
N TYR A 80 -6.06 10.01 6.95
CA TYR A 80 -4.88 9.54 7.65
C TYR A 80 -5.21 8.67 8.87
N GLU A 81 -6.19 9.04 9.68
CA GLU A 81 -6.62 8.23 10.84
C GLU A 81 -7.20 6.88 10.40
N ARG A 82 -8.02 6.85 9.34
CA ARG A 82 -8.55 5.61 8.75
C ARG A 82 -7.43 4.72 8.20
N TYR A 83 -6.47 5.32 7.51
CA TYR A 83 -5.26 4.63 7.04
C TYR A 83 -4.47 4.04 8.22
N MET A 84 -4.19 4.84 9.26
CA MET A 84 -3.46 4.40 10.44
C MET A 84 -4.17 3.24 11.13
N TYR A 85 -5.49 3.34 11.32
CA TYR A 85 -6.30 2.27 11.89
C TYR A 85 -6.15 0.97 11.09
N GLY A 86 -6.32 1.01 9.77
CA GLY A 86 -6.16 -0.16 8.90
C GLY A 86 -4.76 -0.77 8.94
N THR A 87 -3.70 0.06 9.01
CA THR A 87 -2.32 -0.43 9.12
C THR A 87 -2.00 -1.05 10.49
N ILE A 88 -2.62 -0.57 11.56
CA ILE A 88 -2.41 -1.10 12.92
C ILE A 88 -3.16 -2.42 13.09
N THR A 89 -4.37 -2.53 12.54
CA THR A 89 -5.18 -3.74 12.63
C THR A 89 -4.79 -4.82 11.62
N GLY A 90 -4.05 -4.46 10.56
CA GLY A 90 -3.77 -5.37 9.44
C GLY A 90 -5.01 -5.69 8.61
N ASP A 91 -6.01 -4.80 8.61
CA ASP A 91 -7.26 -5.01 7.88
C ASP A 91 -7.12 -4.55 6.42
N VAL A 92 -6.70 -5.49 5.58
CA VAL A 92 -6.50 -5.29 4.14
C VAL A 92 -7.79 -4.84 3.44
N GLU A 93 -8.95 -5.35 3.85
CA GLU A 93 -10.22 -5.01 3.21
C GLU A 93 -10.62 -3.55 3.49
N GLN A 94 -10.45 -3.10 4.75
CA GLN A 94 -10.66 -1.69 5.10
C GLN A 94 -9.68 -0.77 4.38
N LEU A 95 -8.41 -1.16 4.26
CA LEU A 95 -7.41 -0.40 3.52
C LEU A 95 -7.75 -0.35 2.02
N ALA A 96 -8.17 -1.47 1.42
CA ALA A 96 -8.55 -1.53 0.02
C ALA A 96 -9.77 -0.65 -0.27
N ALA A 97 -10.77 -0.65 0.62
CA ALA A 97 -11.96 0.20 0.53
C ALA A 97 -11.59 1.70 0.64
N LEU A 98 -10.73 2.06 1.60
CA LEU A 98 -10.23 3.44 1.73
C LEU A 98 -9.47 3.88 0.47
N ILE A 99 -8.56 3.05 -0.05
CA ILE A 99 -7.79 3.36 -1.26
C ILE A 99 -8.74 3.53 -2.45
N LEU A 100 -9.75 2.68 -2.60
CA LEU A 100 -10.73 2.79 -3.67
C LEU A 100 -11.56 4.08 -3.59
N GLU A 101 -11.93 4.52 -2.39
CA GLU A 101 -12.69 5.75 -2.16
C GLU A 101 -11.94 7.00 -2.65
N ILE A 102 -10.61 7.00 -2.52
CA ILE A 102 -9.79 8.20 -2.73
C ILE A 102 -8.96 8.19 -4.04
N ALA A 103 -9.03 7.13 -4.85
CA ALA A 103 -8.13 6.86 -6.00
C ALA A 103 -8.70 7.11 -7.42
#